data_AF-A0A819ZGM1-F1
#
_entry.id   AF-A0A819ZGM1-F1
#
_cell.length_a   1.000
_cell.length_b   1.000
_cell.length_c   1.000
_cell.angle_alpha   90.00
_cell.angle_beta   90.00
_cell.angle_gamma   90.00
#
_symmetry.space_group_name_H-M   'P 1'
#
loop_
_entity.id
_entity.type
_entity.pdbx_description
1 polymer ?
#
loop_
_entity_poly.entity_id
_entity_poly.type
_entity_poly.pdbx_seq_one_letter_code
_entity_poly.pdbx_strand_id
1 'polypeptide(L)'
;ADGTVKILPPLHTLINIDDQIIVIAEDDDKIILSKDYLGPTSLPVINHNAVSLSTQMTRRTTKIVERNLLLGWNNTAPLTIKELDTYVARGSELHILTNSDEIKKFINEQLINEVTEQNIFVHSGNLTNKFDLEKLNLFSYNYIILLANEENKEQNLSEDADAECLICLLHLRDIIDKSNNEKKFSIVIEMHDIRNRQLANITYADDFIVSPHLISKYISQLSENKNIKRVYDVLLTADGPEIYFCSASMFVPLETPISYYEILQETLKYECIAIGYRLMKYLHDETRFYGIVLNPDKQEQVIFSKHDKIIILAEQFISSSQDNCTNF
;
A
#
# COMPACT_ATOMS: atom_id res chain seq x y z
N ALA A 1 26.87 16.69 5.95
CA ALA A 1 25.84 16.28 4.98
C ALA A 1 25.09 17.50 4.42
N ASP A 2 24.86 17.51 3.10
CA ASP A 2 24.03 18.51 2.40
C ASP A 2 22.52 18.41 2.74
N GLY A 3 22.14 17.40 3.53
CA GLY A 3 20.79 17.16 4.00
C GLY A 3 19.93 16.37 3.01
N THR A 4 20.51 15.87 1.91
CA THR A 4 19.80 15.01 0.96
C THR A 4 19.51 13.65 1.57
N VAL A 5 18.30 13.14 1.35
CA VAL A 5 17.90 11.77 1.73
C VAL A 5 17.91 10.91 0.49
N LYS A 6 18.59 9.77 0.56
CA LYS A 6 18.58 8.74 -0.48
C LYS A 6 18.03 7.46 0.12
N ILE A 7 16.83 7.09 -0.31
CA ILE A 7 16.25 5.76 -0.06
C ILE A 7 16.67 4.89 -1.24
N LEU A 8 17.05 3.64 -0.99
CA LEU A 8 17.66 2.74 -1.99
C LEU A 8 18.89 3.34 -2.72
N PRO A 9 19.93 3.83 -2.01
CA PRO A 9 21.15 4.24 -2.69
C PRO A 9 21.79 3.05 -3.42
N PRO A 10 22.54 3.27 -4.53
CA PRO A 10 23.27 2.20 -5.20
C PRO A 10 24.10 1.37 -4.21
N LEU A 11 24.13 0.04 -4.36
CA LEU A 11 24.73 -0.86 -3.35
C LEU A 11 26.22 -0.60 -3.08
N HIS A 12 26.92 0.02 -4.02
CA HIS A 12 28.32 0.39 -3.92
C HIS A 12 28.54 1.81 -3.39
N THR A 13 27.48 2.47 -2.90
CA THR A 13 27.57 3.81 -2.30
C THR A 13 28.44 3.75 -1.05
N LEU A 14 29.53 4.51 -1.04
CA LEU A 14 30.41 4.61 0.11
C LEU A 14 29.77 5.49 1.19
N ILE A 15 29.71 4.96 2.41
CA ILE A 15 29.24 5.69 3.60
C ILE A 15 30.41 6.53 4.13
N ASN A 16 30.22 7.85 4.15
CA ASN A 16 31.19 8.81 4.65
C ASN A 16 30.95 9.11 6.13
N ILE A 17 31.94 9.75 6.78
CA ILE A 17 31.89 10.05 8.21
C ILE A 17 30.75 10.98 8.62
N ASP A 18 30.30 11.83 7.69
CA ASP A 18 29.20 12.79 7.91
C ASP A 18 27.84 12.26 7.45
N ASP A 19 27.79 11.02 6.92
CA ASP A 19 26.56 10.40 6.45
C ASP A 19 25.77 9.83 7.63
N GLN A 20 24.45 9.86 7.51
CA GLN A 20 23.54 9.25 8.47
C GLN A 20 22.82 8.09 7.78
N ILE A 21 22.62 7.00 8.52
CA ILE A 21 21.97 5.79 8.01
C ILE A 21 20.50 5.81 8.43
N ILE A 22 19.62 5.50 7.48
CA ILE A 22 18.20 5.30 7.74
C ILE A 22 18.00 3.81 8.04
N VAL A 23 17.36 3.52 9.17
CA VAL A 23 17.08 2.15 9.60
C VAL A 23 15.61 2.03 10.03
N ILE A 24 15.03 0.85 9.83
CA ILE A 24 13.77 0.44 10.46
C ILE A 24 14.15 -0.33 11.71
N ALA A 25 13.73 0.16 12.87
CA ALA A 25 14.01 -0.45 14.17
C ALA A 25 12.79 -0.33 15.09
N GLU A 26 12.74 -1.17 16.13
CA GLU A 26 11.69 -1.10 17.15
C GLU A 26 11.76 0.20 17.95
N ASP A 27 12.97 0.61 18.33
CA ASP A 27 13.25 1.84 19.05
C ASP A 27 14.69 2.31 18.78
N ASP A 28 15.02 3.57 19.11
CA ASP A 28 16.34 4.15 18.86
C ASP A 28 17.44 3.50 19.73
N ASP A 29 17.10 3.09 20.95
CA ASP A 29 17.99 2.39 21.89
C ASP A 29 18.32 0.93 21.49
N LYS A 30 17.61 0.38 20.49
CA LYS A 30 17.83 -0.98 19.94
C LYS A 30 18.77 -1.00 18.74
N ILE A 31 19.21 0.15 18.26
CA ILE A 31 20.11 0.25 17.11
C ILE A 31 21.54 -0.01 17.59
N ILE A 32 22.01 -1.24 17.40
CA ILE A 32 23.34 -1.67 17.83
C ILE A 32 24.18 -2.01 16.60
N LEU A 33 25.33 -1.34 16.46
CA LEU A 33 26.33 -1.73 15.48
C LEU A 33 26.92 -3.08 15.87
N SER A 34 26.81 -4.06 14.96
CA SER A 34 27.48 -5.35 15.14
C SER A 34 28.98 -5.11 15.29
N LYS A 35 29.55 -5.62 16.39
CA LYS A 35 31.00 -5.64 16.61
C LYS A 35 31.70 -6.65 15.69
N ASP A 36 30.93 -7.60 15.17
CA ASP A 36 31.37 -8.70 14.33
C ASP A 36 31.10 -8.37 12.86
N TYR A 37 31.72 -7.30 12.35
CA TYR A 37 31.76 -7.07 10.89
C TYR A 37 32.66 -8.13 10.27
N LEU A 38 32.05 -9.28 9.98
CA LEU A 38 32.71 -10.49 9.52
C LEU A 38 33.15 -10.45 8.03
N GLY A 39 33.04 -9.29 7.38
CA GLY A 39 33.29 -9.12 5.96
C GLY A 39 32.36 -9.95 5.06
N PRO A 40 32.48 -9.82 3.73
CA PRO A 40 31.66 -10.58 2.77
C PRO A 40 31.87 -12.11 2.83
N THR A 41 32.93 -12.58 3.49
CA THR A 41 33.37 -13.99 3.50
C THR A 41 32.74 -14.89 4.57
N SER A 42 32.01 -14.33 5.55
CA SER A 42 31.37 -15.14 6.62
C SER A 42 29.85 -15.16 6.52
N LEU A 43 29.31 -14.62 5.43
CA LEU A 43 27.89 -14.68 5.17
C LEU A 43 27.52 -16.14 4.86
N PRO A 44 26.40 -16.66 5.38
CA PRO A 44 25.98 -18.01 5.05
C PRO A 44 25.94 -18.14 3.52
N VAL A 45 26.76 -19.05 3.00
CA VAL A 45 26.80 -19.37 1.58
C VAL A 45 25.48 -20.02 1.23
N ILE A 46 24.65 -19.31 0.47
CA ILE A 46 23.42 -19.86 -0.07
C ILE A 46 23.79 -21.08 -0.90
N ASN A 47 23.14 -22.22 -0.63
CA ASN A 47 23.18 -23.34 -1.56
C ASN A 47 22.48 -22.90 -2.85
N HIS A 48 23.25 -22.42 -3.81
CA HIS A 48 22.82 -21.89 -5.12
C HIS A 48 21.97 -22.84 -5.98
N ASN A 49 21.72 -24.07 -5.53
CA ASN A 49 21.05 -25.10 -6.31
C ASN A 49 19.51 -24.98 -6.34
N ALA A 50 18.90 -23.99 -5.67
CA ALA A 50 17.44 -23.88 -5.58
C ALA A 50 16.79 -22.69 -6.30
N VAL A 51 17.54 -21.69 -6.79
CA VAL A 51 16.94 -20.47 -7.38
C VAL A 51 17.47 -20.23 -8.78
N SER A 52 17.06 -21.10 -9.72
CA SER A 52 16.87 -20.71 -11.12
C SER A 52 15.39 -20.49 -11.35
N LEU A 53 14.79 -19.55 -10.62
CA LEU A 53 13.46 -19.05 -10.94
C LEU A 53 13.64 -17.97 -12.01
N SER A 54 13.80 -18.44 -13.25
CA SER A 54 13.87 -17.61 -14.45
C SER A 54 12.51 -16.93 -14.69
N THR A 55 12.17 -15.93 -13.89
CA THR A 55 11.20 -14.93 -14.30
C THR A 55 12.02 -13.71 -14.65
N GLN A 56 12.03 -13.32 -15.92
CA GLN A 56 12.70 -12.11 -16.38
C GLN A 56 12.05 -10.91 -15.69
N MET A 57 12.53 -10.59 -14.49
CA MET A 57 12.19 -9.39 -13.77
C MET A 57 12.78 -8.24 -14.56
N THR A 58 11.94 -7.64 -15.40
CA THR A 58 12.28 -6.43 -16.10
C THR A 58 11.73 -5.28 -15.27
N ARG A 59 12.62 -4.36 -14.89
CA ARG A 59 12.27 -3.04 -14.36
C ARG A 59 11.37 -2.37 -15.39
N ARG A 60 10.06 -2.57 -15.29
CA ARG A 60 9.07 -1.94 -16.17
C ARG A 60 8.66 -0.65 -15.49
N THR A 61 9.09 0.44 -16.11
CA THR A 61 8.94 1.82 -15.66
C THR A 61 7.62 2.45 -16.10
N THR A 62 6.59 1.65 -16.33
CA THR A 62 5.37 2.12 -16.98
C THR A 62 4.22 2.06 -15.99
N LYS A 63 3.69 3.23 -15.64
CA LYS A 63 2.39 3.39 -15.02
C LYS A 63 1.38 2.47 -15.72
N ILE A 64 0.40 1.97 -14.98
CA ILE A 64 -0.61 1.06 -15.50
C ILE A 64 -1.91 1.84 -15.75
N VAL A 65 -2.65 1.46 -16.79
CA VAL A 65 -3.99 2.00 -17.01
C VAL A 65 -4.92 1.32 -16.01
N GLU A 66 -5.55 2.13 -15.17
CA GLU A 66 -6.41 1.66 -14.09
C GLU A 66 -7.82 2.21 -14.22
N ARG A 67 -8.78 1.49 -13.63
CA ARG A 67 -10.16 1.91 -13.52
C ARG A 67 -10.56 1.91 -12.06
N ASN A 68 -10.71 3.09 -11.48
CA ASN A 68 -10.89 3.28 -10.05
C ASN A 68 -12.28 3.87 -9.75
N LEU A 69 -12.85 3.52 -8.60
CA LEU A 69 -14.14 4.01 -8.14
C LEU A 69 -13.98 4.77 -6.83
N LEU A 70 -14.36 6.04 -6.81
CA LEU A 70 -14.48 6.86 -5.61
C LEU A 70 -15.93 6.91 -5.14
N LEU A 71 -16.16 6.53 -3.89
CA LEU A 71 -17.45 6.49 -3.23
C LEU A 71 -17.45 7.53 -2.12
N GLY A 72 -18.35 8.50 -2.23
CA GLY A 72 -18.46 9.61 -1.27
C GLY A 72 -17.51 10.76 -1.56
N TRP A 73 -17.67 11.83 -0.81
CA TRP A 73 -16.90 13.05 -1.00
C TRP A 73 -16.66 13.78 0.32
N ASN A 74 -15.42 14.25 0.52
CA ASN A 74 -15.04 15.15 1.60
C ASN A 74 -14.06 16.22 1.10
N ASN A 75 -13.52 17.02 2.03
CA ASN A 75 -12.57 18.09 1.71
C ASN A 75 -11.22 17.59 1.13
N THR A 76 -10.86 16.32 1.33
CA THR A 76 -9.61 15.73 0.81
C THR A 76 -9.75 15.18 -0.61
N ALA A 77 -10.98 14.86 -1.04
CA ALA A 77 -11.25 14.25 -2.34
C ALA A 77 -10.54 14.93 -3.53
N PRO A 78 -10.55 16.28 -3.68
CA PRO A 78 -9.85 16.92 -4.79
C PRO A 78 -8.34 16.67 -4.78
N LEU A 79 -7.71 16.65 -3.60
CA LEU A 79 -6.28 16.39 -3.46
C LEU A 79 -5.97 14.93 -3.77
N THR A 80 -6.76 14.00 -3.24
CA THR A 80 -6.65 12.56 -3.51
C THR A 80 -6.73 12.28 -5.01
N ILE A 81 -7.67 12.91 -5.72
CA ILE A 81 -7.85 12.74 -7.16
C ILE A 81 -6.63 13.23 -7.95
N LYS A 82 -6.08 14.39 -7.57
CA LYS A 82 -4.85 14.92 -8.20
C LYS A 82 -3.66 14.02 -7.94
N GLU A 83 -3.52 13.50 -6.72
CA GLU A 83 -2.45 12.58 -6.37
C GLU A 83 -2.56 11.30 -7.19
N LEU A 84 -3.74 10.70 -7.28
CA LEU A 84 -3.98 9.51 -8.11
C LEU A 84 -3.60 9.72 -9.59
N ASP A 85 -3.84 10.91 -10.15
CA ASP A 85 -3.45 11.24 -11.54
C ASP A 85 -1.94 11.09 -11.76
N THR A 86 -1.14 11.31 -10.72
CA THR A 86 0.32 11.15 -10.81
C THR A 86 0.78 9.69 -10.78
N TYR A 87 -0.02 8.74 -10.31
CA TYR A 87 0.35 7.31 -10.24
C TYR A 87 -0.14 6.50 -11.46
N VAL A 88 -1.24 6.92 -12.07
CA VAL A 88 -1.89 6.15 -13.14
C VAL A 88 -1.37 6.49 -14.53
N ALA A 89 -1.50 5.57 -15.48
CA ALA A 89 -1.14 5.84 -16.88
C ALA A 89 -2.23 6.60 -17.61
N ARG A 90 -1.82 7.28 -18.69
CA ARG A 90 -2.74 7.93 -19.61
C ARG A 90 -3.85 7.00 -20.09
N GLY A 91 -5.08 7.47 -20.01
CA GLY A 91 -6.28 6.73 -20.39
C GLY A 91 -6.93 5.96 -19.25
N SER A 92 -6.43 6.12 -18.02
CA SER A 92 -7.09 5.61 -16.82
C SER A 92 -8.45 6.26 -16.62
N GLU A 93 -9.30 5.64 -15.82
CA GLU A 93 -10.66 6.11 -15.56
C GLU A 93 -10.92 6.20 -14.06
N LEU A 94 -11.41 7.36 -13.62
CA LEU A 94 -11.91 7.55 -12.27
C LEU A 94 -13.42 7.77 -12.33
N HIS A 95 -14.16 6.84 -11.73
CA HIS A 95 -15.59 6.96 -11.56
C HIS A 95 -15.90 7.48 -10.15
N ILE A 96 -16.81 8.43 -10.03
CA ILE A 96 -17.17 9.07 -8.75
C ILE A 96 -18.67 8.93 -8.53
N LEU A 97 -19.09 8.34 -7.41
CA LEU A 97 -20.51 8.30 -7.02
C LEU A 97 -20.79 9.42 -6.02
N THR A 98 -21.67 10.36 -6.39
CA THR A 98 -22.10 11.48 -5.53
C THR A 98 -23.53 11.88 -5.85
N ASN A 99 -24.30 12.31 -4.84
CA ASN A 99 -25.64 12.85 -5.09
C ASN A 99 -25.66 14.38 -5.13
N SER A 100 -24.59 15.05 -4.69
CA SER A 100 -24.50 16.51 -4.62
C SER A 100 -24.30 17.16 -5.99
N ASP A 101 -25.22 18.04 -6.38
CA ASP A 101 -25.11 18.81 -7.62
C ASP A 101 -24.00 19.86 -7.57
N GLU A 102 -23.66 20.38 -6.37
CA GLU A 102 -22.54 21.29 -6.17
C GLU A 102 -21.21 20.59 -6.49
N ILE A 103 -21.04 19.35 -6.00
CA ILE A 103 -19.84 18.56 -6.25
C ILE A 103 -19.75 18.16 -7.72
N LYS A 104 -20.86 17.72 -8.34
CA LYS A 104 -20.90 17.45 -9.80
C LYS A 104 -20.47 18.67 -10.61
N LYS A 105 -20.94 19.86 -10.23
CA LYS A 105 -20.57 21.12 -10.87
C LYS A 105 -19.08 21.43 -10.69
N PHE A 106 -18.57 21.33 -9.46
CA PHE A 106 -17.15 21.54 -9.16
C PHE A 106 -16.25 20.60 -9.98
N ILE A 107 -16.61 19.31 -10.08
CA ILE A 107 -15.84 18.33 -10.85
C ILE A 107 -15.80 18.73 -12.34
N ASN A 108 -16.96 19.03 -12.92
CA ASN A 108 -17.08 19.31 -14.35
C ASN A 108 -16.48 20.67 -14.76
N GLU A 109 -16.52 21.67 -13.88
CA GLU A 109 -16.03 23.03 -14.20
C GLU A 109 -14.56 23.22 -13.84
N GLN A 110 -14.06 22.54 -12.81
CA GLN A 110 -12.74 22.79 -12.25
C GLN A 110 -11.87 21.53 -12.28
N LEU A 111 -12.23 20.50 -11.53
CA LEU A 111 -11.33 19.36 -11.27
C LEU A 111 -10.93 18.59 -12.53
N ILE A 112 -11.83 18.45 -13.50
CA ILE A 112 -11.54 17.74 -14.75
C ILE A 112 -10.43 18.39 -15.57
N ASN A 113 -10.19 19.69 -15.38
CA ASN A 113 -9.13 20.43 -16.07
C ASN A 113 -7.79 20.38 -15.31
N GLU A 114 -7.79 19.82 -14.09
CA GLU A 114 -6.60 19.70 -13.23
C GLU A 114 -5.96 18.31 -13.27
N VAL A 115 -6.59 17.35 -13.96
CA VAL A 115 -6.10 15.98 -14.17
C VAL A 115 -5.78 15.76 -15.65
N THR A 116 -4.77 14.94 -15.94
CA THR A 116 -4.23 14.80 -17.31
C THR A 116 -4.10 13.35 -17.77
N GLU A 117 -3.91 12.41 -16.83
CA GLU A 117 -3.70 11.00 -17.13
C GLU A 117 -4.99 10.19 -17.03
N GLN A 118 -5.92 10.58 -16.15
CA GLN A 118 -7.22 9.91 -15.97
C GLN A 118 -8.44 10.72 -16.43
N ASN A 119 -9.45 10.03 -16.94
CA ASN A 119 -10.76 10.59 -17.29
C ASN A 119 -11.72 10.46 -16.11
N ILE A 120 -12.39 11.55 -15.73
CA ILE A 120 -13.35 11.56 -14.62
C ILE A 120 -14.78 11.35 -15.13
N PHE A 121 -15.50 10.40 -14.52
CA PHE A 121 -16.90 10.11 -14.80
C PHE A 121 -17.71 10.20 -13.51
N VAL A 122 -18.79 11.01 -13.51
CA VAL A 122 -19.61 11.20 -12.32
C VAL A 122 -20.95 10.47 -12.46
N HIS A 123 -21.26 9.65 -11.47
CA HIS A 123 -22.51 8.89 -11.33
C HIS A 123 -23.36 9.50 -10.21
N SER A 124 -24.67 9.58 -10.44
CA SER A 124 -25.62 9.98 -9.39
C SER A 124 -26.13 8.75 -8.64
N GLY A 125 -26.04 8.77 -7.31
CA GLY A 125 -26.57 7.72 -6.46
C GLY A 125 -26.22 7.93 -5.00
N ASN A 126 -26.75 7.08 -4.12
CA ASN A 126 -26.52 7.14 -2.67
C ASN A 126 -25.70 5.93 -2.18
N LEU A 127 -24.68 6.19 -1.35
CA LEU A 127 -23.80 5.17 -0.76
C LEU A 127 -24.54 4.12 0.09
N THR A 128 -25.63 4.54 0.74
CA THR A 128 -26.47 3.68 1.58
C THR A 128 -27.56 2.95 0.79
N ASN A 129 -27.66 3.19 -0.52
CA ASN A 129 -28.60 2.51 -1.39
C ASN A 129 -27.91 1.42 -2.20
N LYS A 130 -28.15 0.17 -1.82
CA LYS A 130 -27.61 -1.00 -2.52
C LYS A 130 -27.88 -1.01 -4.03
N PHE A 131 -29.07 -0.60 -4.47
CA PHE A 131 -29.43 -0.62 -5.90
C PHE A 131 -28.60 0.35 -6.74
N ASP A 132 -28.11 1.45 -6.16
CA ASP A 132 -27.25 2.39 -6.87
C ASP A 132 -25.84 1.81 -7.01
N LEU A 133 -25.34 1.11 -6.00
CA LEU A 133 -24.05 0.41 -6.05
C LEU A 133 -24.06 -0.75 -7.06
N GLU A 134 -25.15 -1.51 -7.16
CA GLU A 134 -25.29 -2.61 -8.13
C GLU A 134 -25.19 -2.14 -9.60
N LYS A 135 -25.55 -0.89 -9.91
CA LYS A 135 -25.46 -0.32 -11.26
C LYS A 135 -24.01 -0.06 -11.71
N LEU A 136 -23.07 0.06 -10.78
CA LEU A 136 -21.69 0.51 -11.07
C LEU A 136 -20.78 -0.58 -11.66
N ASN A 137 -21.24 -1.84 -11.74
CA ASN A 137 -20.45 -3.00 -12.19
C ASN A 137 -19.09 -3.09 -11.46
N LEU A 138 -19.13 -3.35 -10.15
CA LEU A 138 -18.00 -3.25 -9.23
C LEU A 138 -16.74 -4.04 -9.66
N PHE A 139 -16.90 -5.19 -10.31
CA PHE A 139 -15.79 -6.07 -10.73
C PHE A 139 -14.94 -5.51 -11.89
N SER A 140 -15.44 -4.45 -12.53
CA SER A 140 -14.72 -3.74 -13.58
C SER A 140 -13.66 -2.78 -13.06
N TYR A 141 -13.69 -2.45 -11.77
CA TYR A 141 -12.69 -1.59 -11.13
C TYR A 141 -11.49 -2.40 -10.62
N ASN A 142 -10.35 -1.72 -10.52
CA ASN A 142 -9.14 -2.19 -9.85
C ASN A 142 -9.22 -1.90 -8.35
N TYR A 143 -9.52 -0.64 -8.01
CA TYR A 143 -9.61 -0.15 -6.64
C TYR A 143 -10.94 0.57 -6.40
N ILE A 144 -11.50 0.37 -5.20
CA ILE A 144 -12.61 1.17 -4.67
C ILE A 144 -12.09 1.99 -3.49
N ILE A 145 -12.28 3.30 -3.54
CA ILE A 145 -11.91 4.25 -2.49
C ILE A 145 -13.21 4.78 -1.90
N LEU A 146 -13.45 4.50 -0.64
CA LEU A 146 -14.62 4.94 0.12
C LEU A 146 -14.18 6.03 1.10
N LEU A 147 -14.56 7.27 0.83
CA LEU A 147 -14.27 8.41 1.69
C LEU A 147 -15.36 8.58 2.75
N ALA A 148 -14.98 9.13 3.91
CA ALA A 148 -15.93 9.58 4.90
C ALA A 148 -16.84 10.65 4.28
N ASN A 149 -18.14 10.38 4.17
CA ASN A 149 -19.02 11.17 3.33
C ASN A 149 -19.49 12.47 4.02
N GLU A 150 -18.98 13.61 3.55
CA GLU A 150 -19.28 14.95 4.08
C GLU A 150 -20.13 15.79 3.11
N GLU A 151 -20.81 15.16 2.14
CA GLU A 151 -21.62 15.86 1.14
C GLU A 151 -22.70 16.77 1.76
N ASN A 152 -23.27 16.36 2.90
CA ASN A 152 -24.32 17.10 3.60
C ASN A 152 -23.80 17.74 4.89
N LYS A 153 -22.99 18.80 4.74
CA LYS A 153 -22.34 19.52 5.86
C LYS A 153 -23.29 20.05 6.94
N GLU A 154 -24.58 20.20 6.63
CA GLU A 154 -25.59 20.69 7.59
C GLU A 154 -26.17 19.58 8.49
N GLN A 155 -25.96 18.29 8.16
CA GLN A 155 -26.57 17.15 8.85
C GLN A 155 -25.58 16.07 9.29
N ASN A 156 -24.38 16.01 8.72
CA ASN A 156 -23.45 14.92 8.98
C ASN A 156 -22.48 15.29 10.11
N LEU A 157 -22.76 14.81 11.34
CA LEU A 157 -21.75 14.72 12.38
C LEU A 157 -20.75 13.63 11.98
N SER A 158 -19.52 13.65 12.53
CA SER A 158 -18.48 12.66 12.20
C SER A 158 -18.93 11.20 12.42
N GLU A 159 -19.84 10.97 13.37
CA GLU A 159 -20.42 9.64 13.62
C GLU A 159 -21.35 9.17 12.49
N ASP A 160 -22.07 10.09 11.84
CA ASP A 160 -22.99 9.77 10.73
C ASP A 160 -22.22 9.39 9.45
N ALA A 161 -21.10 10.07 9.19
CA ALA A 161 -20.23 9.76 8.05
C ALA A 161 -19.64 8.34 8.13
N ASP A 162 -19.12 7.95 9.31
CA ASP A 162 -18.61 6.59 9.54
C ASP A 162 -19.72 5.53 9.41
N ALA A 163 -20.94 5.85 9.87
CA ALA A 163 -22.09 4.95 9.74
C ALA A 163 -22.47 4.73 8.26
N GLU A 164 -22.49 5.79 7.44
CA GLU A 164 -22.70 5.66 5.99
C GLU A 164 -21.60 4.82 5.31
N CYS A 165 -20.33 5.01 5.70
CA CYS A 165 -19.23 4.20 5.20
C CYS A 165 -19.40 2.71 5.56
N LEU A 166 -19.79 2.39 6.80
CA LEU A 166 -20.04 1.01 7.22
C LEU A 166 -21.21 0.39 6.44
N ILE A 167 -22.32 1.12 6.26
CA ILE A 167 -23.47 0.64 5.47
C ILE A 167 -23.04 0.39 4.01
N CYS A 168 -22.30 1.31 3.42
CA CYS A 168 -21.78 1.17 2.06
C CYS A 168 -20.87 -0.07 1.94
N LEU A 169 -19.94 -0.24 2.88
CA LEU A 169 -19.06 -1.42 2.94
C LEU A 169 -19.87 -2.71 3.01
N LEU A 170 -20.89 -2.80 3.87
CA LEU A 170 -21.76 -3.97 3.98
C LEU A 170 -22.49 -4.27 2.67
N HIS A 171 -22.94 -3.23 1.95
CA HIS A 171 -23.54 -3.42 0.63
C HIS A 171 -22.54 -3.92 -0.41
N LEU A 172 -21.34 -3.34 -0.46
CA LEU A 172 -20.27 -3.80 -1.34
C LEU A 172 -19.96 -5.28 -1.08
N ARG A 173 -19.89 -5.68 0.19
CA ARG A 173 -19.68 -7.08 0.59
C ARG A 173 -20.80 -8.01 0.17
N ASP A 174 -22.05 -7.65 0.42
CA ASP A 174 -23.20 -8.45 -0.02
C ASP A 174 -23.24 -8.61 -1.56
N ILE A 175 -22.84 -7.59 -2.32
CA ILE A 175 -22.72 -7.68 -3.78
C ILE A 175 -21.58 -8.62 -4.19
N ILE A 176 -20.42 -8.54 -3.52
CA ILE A 176 -19.27 -9.42 -3.77
C ILE A 176 -19.63 -10.88 -3.48
N ASP A 177 -20.18 -11.16 -2.30
CA ASP A 177 -20.47 -12.53 -1.83
C ASP A 177 -21.55 -13.21 -2.70
N LYS A 178 -22.48 -12.42 -3.27
CA LYS A 178 -23.49 -12.91 -4.22
C LYS A 178 -22.97 -13.06 -5.64
N SER A 179 -21.83 -12.47 -5.96
CA SER A 179 -21.19 -12.66 -7.26
C SER A 179 -20.44 -13.99 -7.25
N ASN A 180 -20.59 -14.79 -8.30
CA ASN A 180 -19.74 -15.95 -8.53
C ASN A 180 -18.37 -15.55 -9.12
N ASN A 181 -17.89 -14.33 -8.86
CA ASN A 181 -16.63 -13.84 -9.40
C ASN A 181 -15.48 -14.21 -8.47
N GLU A 182 -14.41 -14.77 -9.05
CA GLU A 182 -13.17 -15.03 -8.33
C GLU A 182 -12.33 -13.76 -8.14
N LYS A 183 -12.54 -12.74 -8.98
CA LYS A 183 -11.82 -11.46 -8.90
C LYS A 183 -12.31 -10.66 -7.69
N LYS A 184 -11.39 -10.42 -6.76
CA LYS A 184 -11.57 -9.48 -5.65
C LYS A 184 -10.94 -8.14 -6.02
N PHE A 185 -11.57 -7.05 -5.62
CA PHE A 185 -11.01 -5.70 -5.70
C PHE A 185 -10.65 -5.24 -4.29
N SER A 186 -9.63 -4.39 -4.18
CA SER A 186 -9.21 -3.80 -2.91
C SER A 186 -10.11 -2.60 -2.58
N ILE A 187 -10.51 -2.49 -1.32
CA ILE A 187 -11.30 -1.38 -0.81
C ILE A 187 -10.44 -0.56 0.16
N VAL A 188 -10.16 0.68 -0.20
CA VAL A 188 -9.54 1.66 0.70
C VAL A 188 -10.65 2.49 1.32
N ILE A 189 -10.68 2.57 2.64
CA ILE A 189 -11.76 3.18 3.40
C ILE A 189 -11.17 4.26 4.29
N GLU A 190 -11.65 5.49 4.18
CA GLU A 190 -11.41 6.50 5.19
C GLU A 190 -12.45 6.37 6.29
N MET A 191 -12.00 6.26 7.54
CA MET A 191 -12.85 6.18 8.73
C MET A 191 -12.28 7.05 9.83
N HIS A 192 -13.11 7.92 10.41
CA HIS A 192 -12.66 8.84 11.44
C HIS A 192 -12.43 8.13 12.78
N ASP A 193 -13.38 7.28 13.20
CA ASP A 193 -13.32 6.59 14.48
C ASP A 193 -12.81 5.15 14.34
N ILE A 194 -11.63 4.90 14.89
CA ILE A 194 -11.02 3.57 14.89
C ILE A 194 -11.83 2.53 15.68
N ARG A 195 -12.77 2.92 16.56
CA ARG A 195 -13.67 1.99 17.25
C ARG A 195 -14.62 1.30 16.26
N ASN A 196 -15.03 2.02 15.22
CA ASN A 196 -15.89 1.50 14.15
C ASN A 196 -15.16 0.48 13.26
N ARG A 197 -13.82 0.45 13.31
CA ARG A 197 -13.00 -0.59 12.66
C ARG A 197 -13.40 -2.00 13.07
N GLN A 198 -13.75 -2.20 14.34
CA GLN A 198 -14.17 -3.52 14.85
C GLN A 198 -15.51 -3.95 14.26
N LEU A 199 -16.40 -2.99 13.98
CA LEU A 199 -17.72 -3.23 13.36
C LEU A 199 -17.60 -3.54 11.87
N ALA A 200 -16.60 -2.95 11.20
CA ALA A 200 -16.30 -3.21 9.80
C ALA A 200 -15.90 -4.67 9.52
N ASN A 201 -15.62 -5.47 10.57
CA ASN A 201 -15.24 -6.88 10.52
C ASN A 201 -14.36 -7.11 9.28
N ILE A 202 -13.10 -6.67 9.34
CA ILE A 202 -12.17 -6.71 8.21
C ILE A 202 -11.88 -8.18 7.85
N THR A 203 -12.82 -8.82 7.15
CA THR A 203 -12.79 -10.24 6.78
C THR A 203 -11.93 -10.46 5.54
N TYR A 204 -11.54 -9.38 4.85
CA TYR A 204 -10.76 -9.43 3.62
C TYR A 204 -9.37 -8.81 3.83
N ALA A 205 -8.36 -9.54 3.36
CA ALA A 205 -6.93 -9.27 3.55
C ALA A 205 -6.41 -7.91 3.08
N ASP A 206 -7.17 -7.32 2.15
CA ASP A 206 -6.74 -6.27 1.24
C ASP A 206 -7.54 -4.97 1.43
N ASP A 207 -8.34 -4.91 2.50
CA ASP A 207 -9.00 -3.69 2.92
C ASP A 207 -8.05 -2.84 3.75
N PHE A 208 -7.97 -1.56 3.41
CA PHE A 208 -7.15 -0.62 4.15
C PHE A 208 -8.03 0.46 4.76
N ILE A 209 -7.95 0.64 6.08
CA ILE A 209 -8.66 1.71 6.78
C ILE A 209 -7.68 2.83 7.10
N VAL A 210 -7.89 3.97 6.46
CA VAL A 210 -7.19 5.23 6.71
C VAL A 210 -7.93 5.96 7.82
N SER A 211 -7.22 6.29 8.89
CA SER A 211 -7.78 7.07 10.00
C SER A 211 -6.91 8.28 10.31
N PRO A 212 -7.49 9.39 10.82
CA PRO A 212 -6.74 10.53 11.34
C PRO A 212 -5.65 10.14 12.36
N HIS A 213 -5.76 8.96 12.99
CA HIS A 213 -4.71 8.43 13.87
C HIS A 213 -3.35 8.25 13.17
N LEU A 214 -3.31 8.00 11.85
CA LEU A 214 -2.06 7.96 11.08
C LEU A 214 -1.37 9.33 11.05
N ILE A 215 -2.14 10.41 10.95
CA ILE A 215 -1.63 11.78 11.00
C ILE A 215 -1.03 12.06 12.38
N SER A 216 -1.70 11.64 13.46
CA SER A 216 -1.16 11.77 14.81
C SER A 216 0.17 11.02 14.99
N LYS A 217 0.28 9.79 14.44
CA LYS A 217 1.54 9.03 14.44
C LYS A 217 2.64 9.75 13.67
N TYR A 218 2.33 10.27 12.49
CA TYR A 218 3.26 11.04 11.68
C TYR A 218 3.78 12.29 12.42
N ILE A 219 2.87 13.09 13.03
CA ILE A 219 3.25 14.28 13.81
C ILE A 219 4.10 13.90 15.02
N SER A 220 3.79 12.80 15.70
CA SER A 220 4.60 12.30 16.81
C SER A 220 6.03 12.00 16.36
N GLN A 221 6.20 11.27 15.24
CA GLN A 221 7.53 10.95 14.72
C GLN A 221 8.30 12.19 14.27
N LEU A 222 7.62 13.16 13.63
CA LEU A 222 8.22 14.45 13.27
C LEU A 222 8.70 15.24 14.49
N SER A 223 7.98 15.14 15.60
CA SER A 223 8.31 15.84 16.86
C SER A 223 9.57 15.26 17.51
N GLU A 224 9.77 13.95 17.41
CA GLU A 224 10.98 13.26 17.89
C GLU A 224 12.19 13.52 16.99
N ASN A 225 12.01 13.43 15.66
CA ASN A 225 13.10 13.61 14.71
C ASN A 225 12.66 14.35 13.45
N LYS A 226 12.91 15.66 13.40
CA LYS A 226 12.60 16.51 12.22
C LYS A 226 13.19 16.01 10.90
N ASN A 227 14.27 15.22 10.93
CA ASN A 227 14.88 14.68 9.71
C ASN A 227 14.00 13.62 9.06
N ILE A 228 13.09 12.97 9.82
CA ILE A 228 12.19 11.96 9.27
C ILE A 228 11.22 12.54 8.24
N LYS A 229 10.95 13.86 8.30
CA LYS A 229 10.17 14.55 7.25
C LYS A 229 10.73 14.27 5.86
N ARG A 230 12.06 14.35 5.71
CA ARG A 230 12.73 14.14 4.42
C ARG A 230 12.63 12.70 3.94
N VAL A 231 12.52 11.74 4.86
CA VAL A 231 12.28 10.33 4.52
C VAL A 231 10.86 10.15 4.02
N TYR A 232 9.88 10.71 4.73
CA TYR A 232 8.48 10.69 4.30
C TYR A 232 8.25 11.43 2.99
N ASP A 233 8.90 12.57 2.77
CA ASP A 233 8.79 13.30 1.50
C ASP A 233 9.23 12.41 0.32
N VAL A 234 10.24 11.56 0.48
CA VAL A 234 10.66 10.60 -0.56
C VAL A 234 9.67 9.44 -0.69
N LEU A 235 9.22 8.84 0.42
CA LEU A 235 8.32 7.67 0.39
C LEU A 235 6.89 7.97 -0.04
N LEU A 236 6.43 9.22 0.10
CA LEU A 236 5.06 9.64 -0.22
C LEU A 236 4.96 10.37 -1.56
N THR A 237 6.07 10.48 -2.31
CA THR A 237 6.06 11.05 -3.66
C THR A 237 5.83 9.94 -4.68
N ALA A 238 5.07 10.22 -5.74
CA ALA A 238 4.78 9.27 -6.82
C ALA A 238 6.00 8.79 -7.62
N ASP A 239 7.09 9.54 -7.55
CA ASP A 239 8.38 9.17 -8.12
C ASP A 239 9.34 8.74 -7.01
N GLY A 240 9.88 7.53 -7.11
CA GLY A 240 10.96 7.05 -6.25
C GLY A 240 10.70 5.67 -5.64
N PRO A 241 11.41 5.35 -4.54
CA PRO A 241 11.24 4.09 -3.81
C PRO A 241 9.86 3.90 -3.20
N GLU A 242 9.19 2.82 -3.58
CA GLU A 242 7.89 2.40 -3.09
C GLU A 242 7.97 1.06 -2.35
N ILE A 243 6.93 0.76 -1.56
CA ILE A 243 6.81 -0.50 -0.80
C ILE A 243 5.96 -1.47 -1.59
N TYR A 244 6.49 -2.66 -1.87
CA TYR A 244 5.76 -3.72 -2.58
C TYR A 244 5.64 -4.98 -1.75
N PHE A 245 4.48 -5.64 -1.89
CA PHE A 245 4.25 -6.99 -1.41
C PHE A 245 4.37 -7.95 -2.57
N CYS A 246 5.47 -8.69 -2.63
CA CYS A 246 5.78 -9.61 -3.72
C CYS A 246 5.69 -11.07 -3.27
N SER A 247 5.21 -11.98 -4.12
CA SER A 247 5.12 -13.40 -3.81
C SER A 247 6.49 -13.92 -3.39
N ALA A 248 6.55 -14.64 -2.27
CA ALA A 248 7.79 -15.20 -1.75
C ALA A 248 8.47 -16.11 -2.80
N SER A 249 7.65 -16.80 -3.61
CA SER A 249 8.11 -17.66 -4.70
C SER A 249 8.92 -16.94 -5.78
N MET A 250 8.94 -15.61 -5.83
CA MET A 250 9.79 -14.85 -6.74
C MET A 250 11.25 -14.82 -6.33
N PHE A 251 11.52 -14.89 -5.03
CA PHE A 251 12.87 -14.69 -4.48
C PHE A 251 13.44 -15.96 -3.87
N VAL A 252 12.58 -16.81 -3.29
CA VAL A 252 13.02 -17.91 -2.42
C VAL A 252 12.23 -19.20 -2.67
N PRO A 253 12.85 -20.37 -2.41
CA PRO A 253 12.13 -21.64 -2.46
C PRO A 253 11.04 -21.70 -1.39
N LEU A 254 9.91 -22.31 -1.76
CA LEU A 254 8.77 -22.54 -0.87
C LEU A 254 8.95 -23.83 -0.07
N GLU A 255 8.25 -23.92 1.06
CA GLU A 255 8.19 -25.10 1.93
C GLU A 255 9.56 -25.56 2.48
N THR A 256 10.56 -24.69 2.45
CA THR A 256 11.90 -24.91 3.01
C THR A 256 12.25 -23.81 4.01
N PRO A 257 12.91 -24.12 5.13
CA PRO A 257 13.45 -23.12 6.03
C PRO A 257 14.46 -22.24 5.30
N ILE A 258 14.25 -20.92 5.37
CA ILE A 258 15.19 -19.93 4.85
C ILE A 258 15.40 -18.83 5.88
N SER A 259 16.64 -18.38 6.05
CA SER A 259 16.94 -17.25 6.92
C SER A 259 16.55 -15.93 6.27
N TYR A 260 16.22 -14.93 7.09
CA TYR A 260 15.99 -13.59 6.57
C TYR A 260 17.24 -12.97 5.92
N TYR A 261 18.44 -13.40 6.34
CA TYR A 261 19.69 -13.03 5.67
C TYR A 261 19.73 -13.47 4.20
N GLU A 262 19.28 -14.69 3.90
CA GLU A 262 19.25 -15.21 2.53
C GLU A 262 18.21 -14.46 1.69
N ILE A 263 17.05 -14.10 2.27
CA ILE A 263 16.03 -13.26 1.62
C ILE A 263 16.62 -11.90 1.22
N LEU A 264 17.37 -11.26 2.11
CA LEU A 264 18.05 -9.99 1.82
C LEU A 264 19.03 -10.15 0.63
N GLN A 265 19.84 -11.20 0.62
CA GLN A 265 20.79 -11.44 -0.48
C GLN A 265 20.09 -11.69 -1.82
N GLU A 266 19.00 -12.46 -1.83
CA GLU A 266 18.25 -12.74 -3.05
C GLU A 266 17.55 -11.48 -3.59
N THR A 267 16.94 -10.66 -2.73
CA THR A 267 16.28 -9.42 -3.15
C THR A 267 17.26 -8.36 -3.67
N LEU A 268 18.46 -8.30 -3.11
CA LEU A 268 19.53 -7.38 -3.56
C LEU A 268 19.99 -7.63 -5.01
N LYS A 269 19.89 -8.86 -5.51
CA LYS A 269 20.19 -9.19 -6.93
C LYS A 269 19.27 -8.46 -7.92
N TYR A 270 18.12 -8.01 -7.43
CA TYR A 270 17.11 -7.28 -8.19
C TYR A 270 17.10 -5.78 -7.84
N GLU A 271 18.15 -5.26 -7.20
CA GLU A 271 18.25 -3.86 -6.76
C GLU A 271 17.12 -3.44 -5.79
N CYS A 272 16.56 -4.40 -5.05
CA CYS A 272 15.51 -4.18 -4.08
C CYS A 272 16.02 -4.47 -2.65
N ILE A 273 15.39 -3.88 -1.64
CA ILE A 273 15.70 -4.16 -0.23
C ILE A 273 14.49 -4.82 0.41
N ALA A 274 14.62 -6.07 0.88
CA ALA A 274 13.61 -6.66 1.75
C ALA A 274 13.55 -5.93 3.09
N ILE A 275 12.36 -5.48 3.49
CA ILE A 275 12.09 -4.85 4.78
C ILE A 275 11.25 -5.73 5.71
N GLY A 276 10.69 -6.82 5.19
CA GLY A 276 9.92 -7.78 5.98
C GLY A 276 9.24 -8.85 5.13
N TYR A 277 8.25 -9.51 5.70
CA TYR A 277 7.39 -10.47 5.02
C TYR A 277 5.98 -10.51 5.62
N ARG A 278 5.04 -11.12 4.89
CA ARG A 278 3.67 -11.39 5.33
C ARG A 278 3.35 -12.87 5.20
N LEU A 279 2.97 -13.49 6.32
CA LEU A 279 2.50 -14.88 6.37
C LEU A 279 0.98 -14.93 6.31
N MET A 280 0.43 -15.44 5.22
CA MET A 280 -1.02 -15.46 4.94
C MET A 280 -1.80 -16.41 5.86
N LYS A 281 -1.13 -17.35 6.54
CA LYS A 281 -1.79 -18.16 7.58
C LYS A 281 -2.28 -17.33 8.78
N TYR A 282 -1.72 -16.15 9.01
CA TYR A 282 -2.13 -15.22 10.08
C TYR A 282 -2.97 -14.06 9.55
N LEU A 283 -3.55 -14.21 8.36
CA LEU A 283 -4.26 -13.14 7.67
C LEU A 283 -5.37 -12.48 8.48
N HIS A 284 -6.06 -13.24 9.33
CA HIS A 284 -7.16 -12.76 10.18
C HIS A 284 -6.75 -12.62 11.65
N ASP A 285 -5.45 -12.69 11.96
CA ASP A 285 -4.93 -12.61 13.32
C ASP A 285 -4.32 -11.22 13.56
N GLU A 286 -5.12 -10.32 14.12
CA GLU A 286 -4.68 -8.96 14.48
C GLU A 286 -3.52 -8.97 15.50
N THR A 287 -3.49 -9.95 16.41
CA THR A 287 -2.44 -10.06 17.44
C THR A 287 -1.07 -10.40 16.84
N ARG A 288 -1.07 -10.93 15.61
CA ARG A 288 0.10 -11.20 14.78
C ARG A 288 0.26 -10.19 13.65
N PHE A 289 -0.32 -9.01 13.78
CA PHE A 289 -0.28 -7.94 12.78
C PHE A 289 -0.72 -8.43 11.38
N TYR A 290 -1.73 -9.30 11.31
CA TYR A 290 -2.22 -9.90 10.07
C TYR A 290 -1.13 -10.66 9.28
N GLY A 291 -0.14 -11.19 10.01
CA GLY A 291 1.00 -11.93 9.51
C GLY A 291 2.18 -11.07 9.05
N ILE A 292 2.11 -9.74 9.18
CA ILE A 292 3.19 -8.83 8.80
C ILE A 292 4.30 -8.85 9.85
N VAL A 293 5.53 -9.07 9.40
CA VAL A 293 6.74 -8.98 10.22
C VAL A 293 7.72 -8.06 9.50
N LEU A 294 8.06 -6.93 10.13
CA LEU A 294 9.03 -5.96 9.62
C LEU A 294 10.32 -6.03 10.43
N ASN A 295 11.46 -5.81 9.77
CA ASN A 295 12.78 -5.91 10.36
C ASN A 295 12.98 -7.19 11.23
N PRO A 296 12.68 -8.39 10.70
CA PRO A 296 12.89 -9.64 11.44
C PRO A 296 14.38 -9.87 11.73
N ASP A 297 14.67 -10.74 12.71
CA ASP A 297 16.05 -11.14 12.98
C ASP A 297 16.63 -11.84 11.73
N LYS A 298 17.83 -11.42 11.33
CA LYS A 298 18.52 -11.95 10.14
C LYS A 298 18.76 -13.46 10.23
N GLN A 299 18.89 -14.02 11.44
CA GLN A 299 19.07 -15.45 11.67
C GLN A 299 17.75 -16.21 11.79
N GLU A 300 16.62 -15.51 11.94
CA GLU A 300 15.31 -16.13 12.04
C GLU A 300 15.01 -16.92 10.77
N GLN A 301 14.57 -18.16 10.98
CA GLN A 301 14.19 -19.09 9.93
C GLN A 301 12.68 -18.99 9.70
N VAL A 302 12.30 -18.77 8.46
CA VAL A 302 10.89 -18.72 8.03
C VAL A 302 10.66 -19.76 6.95
N ILE A 303 9.45 -20.34 6.92
CA ILE A 303 9.00 -21.25 5.87
C ILE A 303 7.86 -20.56 5.15
N PHE A 304 8.03 -20.32 3.85
CA PHE A 304 7.03 -19.68 3.01
C PHE A 304 6.16 -20.70 2.28
N SER A 305 4.85 -20.44 2.29
CA SER A 305 3.87 -21.06 1.42
C SER A 305 3.71 -20.26 0.11
N LYS A 306 3.02 -20.85 -0.86
CA LYS A 306 2.75 -20.22 -2.17
C LYS A 306 2.01 -18.87 -2.12
N HIS A 307 1.32 -18.60 -1.01
CA HIS A 307 0.53 -17.37 -0.84
C HIS A 307 1.27 -16.28 -0.08
N ASP A 308 2.36 -16.63 0.60
CA ASP A 308 3.10 -15.68 1.42
C ASP A 308 3.85 -14.66 0.56
N LYS A 309 4.06 -13.49 1.14
CA LYS A 309 4.65 -12.34 0.45
C LYS A 309 5.91 -11.85 1.17
N ILE A 310 6.91 -11.42 0.43
CA ILE A 310 8.07 -10.66 0.91
C ILE A 310 7.76 -9.17 0.67
N ILE A 311 8.05 -8.35 1.68
CA ILE A 311 7.85 -6.90 1.63
C ILE A 311 9.18 -6.26 1.24
N ILE A 312 9.20 -5.52 0.14
CA ILE A 312 10.41 -4.93 -0.43
C ILE A 312 10.25 -3.42 -0.62
N LEU A 313 11.37 -2.70 -0.59
CA LEU A 313 11.51 -1.36 -1.15
C LEU A 313 12.14 -1.46 -2.55
N ALA A 314 11.53 -0.82 -3.55
CA ALA A 314 12.02 -0.77 -4.94
C ALA A 314 11.62 0.55 -5.63
N GLU A 315 12.40 1.05 -6.59
CA GLU A 315 12.07 2.29 -7.34
C GLU A 315 10.92 2.13 -8.36
N GLN A 316 10.55 0.90 -8.74
CA GLN A 316 9.34 0.53 -9.49
C GLN A 316 9.38 -0.96 -9.78
N PHE A 317 8.37 -1.71 -9.33
CA PHE A 317 8.34 -3.17 -9.43
C PHE A 317 7.08 -3.65 -10.15
N ILE A 318 7.23 -4.13 -11.39
CA ILE A 318 6.14 -4.77 -12.12
C ILE A 318 6.57 -6.20 -12.46
N SER A 319 5.87 -7.16 -11.86
CA SER A 319 5.92 -8.57 -12.27
C SER A 319 5.24 -8.76 -13.62
N SER A 320 5.72 -9.69 -14.45
CA SER A 320 5.06 -10.09 -15.70
C SER A 320 3.63 -10.64 -15.50
N SER A 321 3.27 -11.03 -14.28
CA SER A 321 1.89 -11.31 -13.84
C SER A 321 1.45 -10.33 -12.76
N GLN A 322 0.29 -9.70 -12.94
CA GLN A 322 -0.33 -8.78 -11.97
C GLN A 322 -0.51 -9.40 -10.57
N ASP A 323 -0.54 -10.73 -10.47
CA ASP A 323 -0.74 -11.44 -9.20
C ASP A 323 0.50 -11.53 -8.31
N ASN A 324 1.72 -11.31 -8.84
CA ASN A 324 2.90 -11.60 -8.03
C ASN A 324 3.38 -10.43 -7.18
N CYS A 325 3.08 -9.17 -7.52
CA CYS A 325 3.44 -8.03 -6.69
C CYS A 325 2.33 -7.00 -6.66
N THR A 326 2.00 -6.54 -5.46
CA THR A 326 1.03 -5.48 -5.21
C THR A 326 1.74 -4.32 -4.54
N ASN A 327 1.58 -3.11 -5.07
CA ASN A 327 2.00 -1.89 -4.39
C ASN A 327 1.20 -1.73 -3.09
N PHE A 328 1.82 -1.18 -2.06
CA PHE A 328 1.17 -0.92 -0.77
C PHE A 328 0.25 0.30 -0.83
#